data_AF-A0ABC9Y132-F1
#
_entry.id   AF-A0ABC9Y132-F1
#
_cell.length_a   1.000
_cell.length_b   1.000
_cell.length_c   1.000
_cell.angle_alpha   90.00
_cell.angle_beta   90.00
_cell.angle_gamma   90.00
#
_symmetry.space_group_name_H-M   'P 1'
#
loop_
_entity.id
_entity.type
_entity.pdbx_description
1 polymer ?
#
loop_
_entity_poly.entity_id
_entity_poly.type
_entity_poly.pdbx_seq_one_letter_code
_entity_poly.pdbx_strand_id
1 'polypeptide(L)'
;MKKIRGLEHLCYGDRLRELGLFSLEKRWLQGDLIVAYQYLKEPTGKLERDCLSGSVVTGQGNAQRPEEEIPAEVEDAVTPLVWAGGIPGCSKLVKPVKVVLKSGTKPDKEDIVYRRAKLSTMMASSNLEDLCSHINTKISTIKKTLQLRNIGQEPSLSSMLCKIGHEVVLLNDLLNKLESEVQQQEKLKNLLKELQKSAERRQNEAQHLCENIPLYLPKPTQSCTTGPTVKCEEQTKVAEPKRAKKPTTESRPIKEAPLITAEEFESVPAYMKGRLTYNQINAVVQDLNKAVVGKYKILHQPLKSMNAAVRKLYHRFLEEETKDTKGEFFVVEADIQEFTQLKVDKHFHRVLNILRHCQRVREVRGSRLVRYVIR
;
A
#
# COMPACT_ATOMS: atom_id res chain seq x y z
N MET A 1 11.03 24.36 6.05
CA MET A 1 9.81 23.92 5.30
C MET A 1 8.73 24.99 5.43
N LYS A 2 8.04 25.39 4.35
CA LYS A 2 6.95 26.42 4.40
C LYS A 2 5.68 26.10 3.58
N LYS A 3 5.61 25.00 2.82
CA LYS A 3 4.46 24.68 1.93
C LYS A 3 3.30 23.90 2.58
N ILE A 4 3.48 23.30 3.75
CA ILE A 4 2.52 22.32 4.31
C ILE A 4 1.25 23.00 4.86
N ARG A 5 1.40 24.19 5.47
CA ARG A 5 0.36 24.91 6.24
C ARG A 5 -0.82 25.47 5.42
N GLY A 6 -0.88 25.20 4.11
CA GLY A 6 -2.00 25.55 3.23
C GLY A 6 -2.84 24.34 2.79
N LEU A 7 -2.39 23.11 3.07
CA LEU A 7 -3.01 21.88 2.55
C LEU A 7 -4.05 21.27 3.50
N GLU A 8 -4.24 21.86 4.68
CA GLU A 8 -5.02 21.29 5.78
C GLU A 8 -6.52 21.17 5.45
N HIS A 9 -7.06 22.03 4.58
CA HIS A 9 -8.45 21.98 4.11
C HIS A 9 -8.68 21.12 2.85
N LEU A 10 -7.63 20.58 2.24
CA LEU A 10 -7.73 19.76 1.02
C LEU A 10 -7.93 18.27 1.36
N CYS A 11 -8.72 17.55 0.57
CA CYS A 11 -8.90 16.11 0.71
C CYS A 11 -7.62 15.36 0.32
N TYR A 12 -7.45 14.11 0.78
CA TYR A 12 -6.22 13.32 0.59
C TYR A 12 -5.76 13.24 -0.88
N GLY A 13 -6.68 12.96 -1.82
CA GLY A 13 -6.39 12.93 -3.26
C GLY A 13 -6.05 14.29 -3.88
N ASP A 14 -6.50 15.40 -3.29
CA ASP A 14 -6.09 16.74 -3.70
C ASP A 14 -4.67 17.04 -3.18
N ARG A 15 -4.37 16.72 -1.91
CA ARG A 15 -3.03 16.91 -1.32
C ARG A 15 -1.95 16.17 -2.11
N LEU A 16 -2.21 14.93 -2.51
CA LEU A 16 -1.29 14.13 -3.34
C LEU A 16 -1.09 14.69 -4.76
N ARG A 17 -2.08 15.43 -5.28
CA ARG A 17 -2.04 16.11 -6.58
C ARG A 17 -1.28 17.44 -6.50
N GLU A 18 -1.55 18.24 -5.47
CA GLU A 18 -0.87 19.52 -5.19
C GLU A 18 0.64 19.33 -4.93
N LEU A 19 1.01 18.18 -4.36
CA LEU A 19 2.40 17.76 -4.13
C LEU A 19 3.07 17.13 -5.37
N GLY A 20 2.33 16.85 -6.45
CA GLY A 20 2.83 16.23 -7.68
C GLY A 20 3.25 14.75 -7.58
N LEU A 21 3.21 14.17 -6.37
CA LEU A 21 3.68 12.81 -6.08
C LEU A 21 2.95 11.76 -6.93
N PHE A 22 1.62 11.84 -6.98
CA PHE A 22 0.79 10.83 -7.64
C PHE A 22 0.98 10.75 -9.17
N SER A 23 1.61 11.74 -9.81
CA SER A 23 1.88 11.74 -11.25
C SER A 23 3.36 11.55 -11.60
N LEU A 24 4.29 11.99 -10.75
CA LEU A 24 5.73 11.73 -10.91
C LEU A 24 6.08 10.29 -10.53
N GLU A 25 5.64 9.85 -9.36
CA GLU A 25 5.95 8.54 -8.78
C GLU A 25 5.23 7.43 -9.57
N LYS A 26 4.01 7.69 -10.05
CA LYS A 26 3.33 6.83 -11.04
C LYS A 26 4.08 6.75 -12.37
N ARG A 27 4.61 7.87 -12.91
CA ARG A 27 5.34 7.85 -14.18
C ARG A 27 6.66 7.10 -14.08
N TRP A 28 7.36 7.22 -12.95
CA TRP A 28 8.51 6.37 -12.60
C TRP A 28 8.08 4.91 -12.53
N LEU A 29 7.20 4.54 -11.59
CA LEU A 29 6.80 3.14 -11.39
C LEU A 29 6.25 2.49 -12.66
N GLN A 30 5.43 3.20 -13.46
CA GLN A 30 4.90 2.66 -14.72
C GLN A 30 5.99 2.56 -15.80
N GLY A 31 6.94 3.50 -15.86
CA GLY A 31 8.11 3.42 -16.75
C GLY A 31 9.03 2.27 -16.38
N ASP A 32 9.49 2.22 -15.13
CA ASP A 32 10.40 1.21 -14.59
C ASP A 32 9.80 -0.20 -14.70
N LEU A 33 8.51 -0.35 -14.42
CA LEU A 33 7.81 -1.65 -14.50
C LEU A 33 7.60 -2.11 -15.94
N ILE A 34 7.33 -1.19 -16.89
CA ILE A 34 7.27 -1.51 -18.33
C ILE A 34 8.66 -1.85 -18.86
N VAL A 35 9.71 -1.09 -18.48
CA VAL A 35 11.10 -1.36 -18.89
C VAL A 35 11.59 -2.68 -18.33
N ALA A 36 11.33 -2.97 -17.05
CA ALA A 36 11.65 -4.27 -16.45
C ALA A 36 10.90 -5.42 -17.13
N TYR A 37 9.60 -5.26 -17.40
CA TYR A 37 8.82 -6.28 -18.11
C TYR A 37 9.28 -6.48 -19.56
N GLN A 38 9.67 -5.42 -20.27
CA GLN A 38 10.24 -5.52 -21.62
C GLN A 38 11.61 -6.19 -21.60
N TYR A 39 12.49 -5.83 -20.65
CA TYR A 39 13.79 -6.48 -20.45
C TYR A 39 13.67 -7.98 -20.11
N LEU A 40 12.60 -8.37 -19.41
CA LEU A 40 12.27 -9.77 -19.11
C LEU A 40 11.50 -10.49 -20.25
N LYS A 41 11.06 -9.76 -21.28
CA LYS A 41 10.26 -10.27 -22.41
C LYS A 41 11.03 -10.30 -23.74
N GLU A 42 12.17 -9.63 -23.86
CA GLU A 42 13.01 -9.79 -25.04
C GLU A 42 13.48 -11.26 -25.18
N PRO A 43 13.34 -11.87 -26.37
CA PRO A 43 13.71 -13.26 -26.55
C PRO A 43 15.24 -13.42 -26.53
N THR A 44 15.73 -14.37 -25.73
CA THR A 44 17.07 -14.95 -25.87
C THR A 44 17.15 -15.72 -27.20
N GLY A 45 17.27 -14.99 -28.32
CA GLY A 45 16.96 -15.51 -29.65
C GLY A 45 17.63 -14.76 -30.81
N LYS A 46 18.88 -14.31 -30.62
CA LYS A 46 19.76 -13.76 -31.68
C LYS A 46 21.20 -14.30 -31.61
N LEU A 47 21.34 -15.62 -31.43
CA LEU A 47 22.59 -16.35 -31.70
C LEU A 47 22.35 -17.71 -32.40
N GLU A 48 21.15 -17.93 -32.95
CA GLU A 48 20.82 -19.06 -33.82
C GLU A 48 20.13 -18.55 -35.09
N ARG A 49 20.92 -18.05 -36.06
CA ARG A 49 20.50 -18.01 -37.47
C ARG A 49 21.58 -17.84 -38.55
N ASP A 50 22.87 -17.82 -38.20
CA ASP A 50 23.97 -17.67 -39.17
C ASP A 50 24.80 -18.95 -39.40
N CYS A 51 24.51 -20.06 -38.71
CA CYS A 51 25.31 -21.29 -38.77
C CYS A 51 24.72 -22.42 -39.63
N LEU A 52 23.61 -22.19 -40.34
CA LEU A 52 22.94 -23.19 -41.18
C LEU A 52 22.69 -22.70 -42.63
N SER A 53 23.73 -22.13 -43.23
CA SER A 53 23.76 -21.82 -44.68
C SER A 53 25.11 -22.22 -45.31
N GLY A 54 25.46 -23.50 -45.15
CA GLY A 54 26.62 -24.14 -45.78
C GLY A 54 26.26 -25.54 -46.25
N SER A 55 25.89 -25.68 -47.52
CA SER A 55 25.37 -26.94 -48.07
C SER A 55 26.41 -28.05 -48.07
N VAL A 56 26.00 -29.25 -47.66
CA VAL A 56 26.82 -30.46 -47.78
C VAL A 56 27.05 -30.78 -49.26
N VAL A 57 28.33 -30.89 -49.65
CA VAL A 57 28.75 -31.54 -50.90
C VAL A 57 29.63 -32.72 -50.53
N THR A 58 29.22 -33.92 -50.91
CA THR A 58 29.95 -35.16 -50.66
C THR A 58 31.11 -35.32 -51.65
N GLY A 59 32.32 -35.54 -51.14
CA GLY A 59 33.48 -35.92 -51.95
C GLY A 59 34.43 -36.81 -51.16
N GLN A 60 34.70 -38.01 -51.67
CA GLN A 60 35.80 -38.85 -51.18
C GLN A 60 37.11 -38.37 -51.82
N GLY A 61 38.18 -38.26 -51.02
CA GLY A 61 39.50 -37.90 -51.53
C GLY A 61 40.59 -38.22 -50.51
N ASN A 62 41.59 -39.01 -50.91
CA ASN A 62 42.80 -39.24 -50.12
C ASN A 62 43.73 -38.03 -50.22
N ALA A 63 44.33 -37.62 -49.11
CA ALA A 63 45.52 -36.77 -49.08
C ALA A 63 46.41 -37.16 -47.90
N GLN A 64 47.73 -37.19 -48.13
CA GLN A 64 48.74 -37.51 -47.11
C GLN A 64 49.18 -36.25 -46.34
N ARG A 65 49.63 -36.44 -45.09
CA ARG A 65 50.63 -35.70 -44.27
C ARG A 65 51.09 -34.27 -44.68
N PRO A 66 51.37 -33.39 -43.70
CA PRO A 66 52.51 -33.59 -42.79
C PRO A 66 52.16 -33.78 -41.31
N GLU A 67 53.07 -34.41 -40.59
CA GLU A 67 53.31 -34.09 -39.17
C GLU A 67 54.28 -32.91 -39.17
N GLU A 68 54.05 -31.90 -38.35
CA GLU A 68 54.94 -30.74 -38.21
C GLU A 68 55.77 -30.91 -36.93
N GLU A 69 57.07 -31.14 -37.10
CA GLU A 69 57.99 -31.45 -36.01
C GLU A 69 58.20 -30.24 -35.09
N ILE A 70 58.16 -30.46 -33.77
CA ILE A 70 58.47 -29.41 -32.79
C ILE A 70 60.00 -29.14 -32.84
N PRO A 71 60.45 -27.90 -33.05
CA PRO A 71 61.88 -27.58 -33.04
C PRO A 71 62.53 -27.92 -31.70
N ALA A 72 63.66 -28.62 -31.74
CA ALA A 72 64.35 -29.19 -30.57
C ALA A 72 65.11 -28.17 -29.70
N GLU A 73 64.58 -26.95 -29.56
CA GLU A 73 65.18 -25.82 -28.81
C GLU A 73 64.28 -25.31 -27.67
N VAL A 74 63.19 -26.03 -27.33
CA VAL A 74 62.25 -25.65 -26.24
C VAL A 74 62.03 -26.79 -25.21
N GLU A 75 62.94 -27.77 -25.11
CA GLU A 75 62.86 -28.81 -24.05
C GLU A 75 63.63 -28.46 -22.76
N ASP A 76 64.64 -27.59 -22.80
CA ASP A 76 65.53 -27.33 -21.64
C ASP A 76 65.04 -26.18 -20.71
N ALA A 77 63.72 -25.90 -20.73
CA ALA A 77 63.16 -24.74 -20.02
C ALA A 77 61.75 -24.93 -19.41
N VAL A 78 61.32 -26.16 -19.08
CA VAL A 78 60.40 -26.43 -17.94
C VAL A 78 60.45 -27.91 -17.56
N THR A 79 60.81 -28.22 -16.31
CA THR A 79 60.56 -29.54 -15.73
C THR A 79 59.18 -29.53 -15.06
N PRO A 80 58.21 -30.37 -15.46
CA PRO A 80 56.88 -30.36 -14.89
C PRO A 80 56.88 -30.98 -13.48
N LEU A 81 56.92 -30.15 -12.44
CA LEU A 81 56.84 -30.64 -11.06
C LEU A 81 55.41 -31.11 -10.75
N VAL A 82 55.22 -32.42 -10.77
CA VAL A 82 53.93 -33.11 -10.54
C VAL A 82 53.33 -32.70 -9.20
N TRP A 83 52.06 -32.27 -9.21
CA TRP A 83 51.30 -31.94 -8.00
C TRP A 83 50.90 -33.20 -7.22
N ALA A 84 51.80 -33.67 -6.36
CA ALA A 84 51.53 -34.73 -5.38
C ALA A 84 51.17 -34.12 -4.01
N GLY A 85 49.87 -34.16 -3.67
CA GLY A 85 49.35 -33.79 -2.34
C GLY A 85 48.55 -32.49 -2.34
N GLY A 86 47.24 -32.60 -2.04
CA GLY A 86 46.37 -31.44 -1.88
C GLY A 86 46.33 -30.92 -0.44
N ILE A 87 46.60 -29.63 -0.26
CA ILE A 87 46.02 -28.69 0.73
C ILE A 87 46.51 -27.28 0.34
N PRO A 88 45.63 -26.29 0.13
CA PRO A 88 46.06 -24.91 -0.10
C PRO A 88 46.55 -24.23 1.19
N GLY A 89 47.56 -23.35 1.09
CA GLY A 89 47.75 -22.28 2.08
C GLY A 89 48.88 -22.40 3.11
N CYS A 90 49.87 -23.28 2.95
CA CYS A 90 51.03 -23.37 3.86
C CYS A 90 52.38 -23.47 3.12
N SER A 91 53.05 -22.33 2.93
CA SER A 91 54.44 -22.29 2.48
C SER A 91 55.41 -22.60 3.63
N LYS A 92 56.33 -23.54 3.41
CA LYS A 92 57.38 -23.86 4.40
C LYS A 92 58.42 -22.74 4.46
N LEU A 93 58.92 -22.47 5.67
CA LEU A 93 59.89 -21.42 5.99
C LEU A 93 61.12 -21.44 5.06
N VAL A 94 61.19 -20.48 4.14
CA VAL A 94 62.44 -20.16 3.42
C VAL A 94 63.37 -19.46 4.40
N LYS A 95 64.45 -20.15 4.82
CA LYS A 95 65.54 -19.51 5.57
C LYS A 95 66.22 -18.50 4.63
N PRO A 96 66.37 -17.21 5.03
CA PRO A 96 66.98 -16.22 4.16
C PRO A 96 68.48 -16.54 3.95
N VAL A 97 68.88 -16.69 2.69
CA VAL A 97 70.30 -16.88 2.32
C VAL A 97 71.06 -15.59 2.61
N LYS A 98 71.93 -15.63 3.63
CA LYS A 98 72.68 -14.45 4.09
C LYS A 98 73.88 -14.19 3.18
N VAL A 99 73.64 -13.51 2.06
CA VAL A 99 74.70 -13.08 1.13
C VAL A 99 75.65 -12.11 1.85
N VAL A 100 76.90 -12.53 2.05
CA VAL A 100 77.96 -11.69 2.65
C VAL A 100 78.67 -10.94 1.53
N LEU A 101 78.51 -9.61 1.48
CA LEU A 101 79.28 -8.75 0.59
C LEU A 101 80.73 -8.62 1.08
N LYS A 102 81.69 -8.61 0.15
CA LYS A 102 83.11 -8.41 0.49
C LYS A 102 83.33 -7.02 1.10
N SER A 103 84.18 -6.95 2.11
CA SER A 103 84.52 -5.71 2.81
C SER A 103 85.29 -4.73 1.91
N GLY A 104 84.60 -3.73 1.37
CA GLY A 104 85.21 -2.64 0.61
C GLY A 104 84.22 -1.80 -0.21
N THR A 105 83.21 -2.44 -0.81
CA THR A 105 82.23 -1.76 -1.66
C THR A 105 81.02 -1.27 -0.86
N LYS A 106 80.89 0.06 -0.73
CA LYS A 106 79.60 0.69 -0.41
C LYS A 106 78.73 0.64 -1.68
N PRO A 107 77.54 0.02 -1.68
CA PRO A 107 76.59 0.24 -2.75
C PRO A 107 76.00 1.64 -2.63
N ASP A 108 75.87 2.36 -3.74
CA ASP A 108 75.23 3.68 -3.73
C ASP A 108 73.77 3.56 -3.32
N LYS A 109 73.47 4.15 -2.17
CA LYS A 109 72.14 4.07 -1.55
C LYS A 109 71.09 4.75 -2.39
N GLU A 110 71.46 5.82 -3.10
CA GLU A 110 70.58 6.56 -4.01
C GLU A 110 70.17 5.72 -5.20
N ASP A 111 71.09 4.96 -5.81
CA ASP A 111 70.77 4.08 -6.94
C ASP A 111 69.93 2.86 -6.50
N ILE A 112 70.21 2.26 -5.34
CA ILE A 112 69.33 1.22 -4.77
C ILE A 112 67.94 1.76 -4.45
N VAL A 113 67.83 2.96 -3.86
CA VAL A 113 66.54 3.59 -3.55
C VAL A 113 65.80 3.99 -4.84
N TYR A 114 66.49 4.54 -5.84
CA TYR A 114 65.92 4.90 -7.12
C TYR A 114 65.44 3.67 -7.89
N ARG A 115 66.23 2.58 -7.97
CA ARG A 115 65.80 1.31 -8.57
C ARG A 115 64.65 0.67 -7.81
N ARG A 116 64.66 0.70 -6.47
CA ARG A 116 63.57 0.15 -5.64
C ARG A 116 62.28 0.98 -5.77
N ALA A 117 62.38 2.30 -5.82
CA ALA A 117 61.26 3.19 -6.10
C ALA A 117 60.74 2.95 -7.53
N LYS A 118 61.63 2.91 -8.54
CA LYS A 118 61.27 2.66 -9.94
C LYS A 118 60.62 1.29 -10.15
N LEU A 119 61.08 0.24 -9.46
CA LEU A 119 60.40 -1.06 -9.39
C LEU A 119 59.04 -0.96 -8.69
N SER A 120 58.94 -0.24 -7.58
CA SER A 120 57.66 -0.03 -6.87
C SER A 120 56.65 0.78 -7.69
N THR A 121 57.10 1.72 -8.53
CA THR A 121 56.26 2.51 -9.43
C THR A 121 55.93 1.74 -10.72
N MET A 122 56.85 0.89 -11.22
CA MET A 122 56.55 -0.04 -12.31
C MET A 122 55.61 -1.17 -11.87
N MET A 123 55.60 -1.56 -10.59
CA MET A 123 54.65 -2.52 -10.03
C MET A 123 53.37 -1.88 -9.48
N ALA A 124 53.28 -0.55 -9.44
CA ALA A 124 52.01 0.18 -9.44
C ALA A 124 51.40 0.20 -10.86
N SER A 125 51.49 -0.92 -11.58
CA SER A 125 51.09 -1.05 -12.98
C SER A 125 49.57 -1.15 -13.10
N SER A 126 48.94 -0.08 -13.59
CA SER A 126 47.55 -0.08 -14.07
C SER A 126 47.26 -1.33 -14.89
N ASN A 127 48.15 -1.70 -15.82
CA ASN A 127 48.03 -2.85 -16.71
C ASN A 127 47.64 -4.19 -16.02
N LEU A 128 48.05 -4.43 -14.76
CA LEU A 128 47.66 -5.64 -14.03
C LEU A 128 46.28 -5.48 -13.36
N GLU A 129 46.02 -4.32 -12.76
CA GLU A 129 44.72 -3.96 -12.18
C GLU A 129 43.62 -3.95 -13.26
N ASP A 130 43.92 -3.37 -14.42
CA ASP A 130 43.10 -3.31 -15.64
C ASP A 130 42.83 -4.72 -16.17
N LEU A 131 43.86 -5.58 -16.28
CA LEU A 131 43.71 -6.99 -16.68
C LEU A 131 42.83 -7.77 -15.69
N CYS A 132 43.04 -7.60 -14.39
CA CYS A 132 42.19 -8.17 -13.35
C CYS A 132 40.74 -7.66 -13.46
N SER A 133 40.52 -6.37 -13.75
CA SER A 133 39.19 -5.81 -14.01
C SER A 133 38.53 -6.42 -15.26
N HIS A 134 39.30 -6.65 -16.32
CA HIS A 134 38.84 -7.23 -17.59
C HIS A 134 38.48 -8.72 -17.43
N ILE A 135 39.29 -9.46 -16.66
CA ILE A 135 39.01 -10.86 -16.30
C ILE A 135 37.75 -10.92 -15.41
N ASN A 136 37.65 -10.07 -14.38
CA ASN A 136 36.49 -10.05 -13.48
C ASN A 136 35.19 -9.62 -14.19
N THR A 137 35.25 -8.70 -15.15
CA THR A 137 34.08 -8.32 -15.96
C THR A 137 33.68 -9.41 -16.95
N LYS A 138 34.64 -10.12 -17.57
CA LYS A 138 34.35 -11.34 -18.35
C LYS A 138 33.71 -12.45 -17.48
N ILE A 139 34.26 -12.73 -16.30
CA ILE A 139 33.71 -13.71 -15.35
C ILE A 139 32.29 -13.30 -14.91
N SER A 140 32.06 -12.03 -14.59
CA SER A 140 30.72 -11.51 -14.26
C SER A 140 29.74 -11.62 -15.43
N THR A 141 30.21 -11.42 -16.66
CA THR A 141 29.39 -11.58 -17.88
C THR A 141 29.00 -13.05 -18.10
N ILE A 142 29.95 -13.97 -17.98
CA ILE A 142 29.71 -15.43 -18.05
C ILE A 142 28.75 -15.87 -16.93
N LYS A 143 28.92 -15.35 -15.71
CA LYS A 143 28.01 -15.64 -14.59
C LYS A 143 26.58 -15.17 -14.88
N LYS A 144 26.41 -13.97 -15.45
CA LYS A 144 25.10 -13.44 -15.87
C LYS A 144 24.47 -14.26 -16.99
N THR A 145 25.20 -14.63 -18.04
CA THR A 145 24.64 -15.44 -19.15
C THR A 145 24.28 -16.86 -18.70
N LEU A 146 25.06 -17.47 -17.81
CA LEU A 146 24.70 -18.74 -17.16
C LEU A 146 23.44 -18.61 -16.31
N GLN A 147 23.28 -17.53 -15.52
CA GLN A 147 22.06 -17.29 -14.74
C GLN A 147 20.84 -17.11 -15.64
N LEU A 148 20.93 -16.30 -16.70
CA LEU A 148 19.84 -16.10 -17.68
C LEU A 148 19.45 -17.41 -18.38
N ARG A 149 20.44 -18.19 -18.84
CA ARG A 149 20.19 -19.50 -19.46
C ARG A 149 19.51 -20.46 -18.49
N ASN A 150 19.94 -20.50 -17.23
CA ASN A 150 19.34 -21.36 -16.22
C ASN A 150 17.89 -20.96 -15.89
N ILE A 151 17.55 -19.66 -15.88
CA ILE A 151 16.16 -19.19 -15.69
C ILE A 151 15.25 -19.62 -16.86
N GLY A 152 15.78 -19.66 -18.09
CA GLY A 152 15.05 -20.15 -19.26
C GLY A 152 14.94 -21.67 -19.36
N GLN A 153 15.92 -22.42 -18.84
CA GLN A 153 15.98 -23.88 -18.89
C GLN A 153 15.28 -24.57 -17.70
N GLU A 154 15.23 -23.92 -16.53
CA GLU A 154 14.65 -24.50 -15.32
C GLU A 154 13.15 -24.14 -15.20
N PRO A 155 12.23 -25.11 -15.27
CA PRO A 155 10.80 -24.85 -15.40
C PRO A 155 10.16 -24.19 -14.15
N SER A 156 10.73 -24.35 -12.95
CA SER A 156 10.20 -23.72 -11.74
C SER A 156 10.47 -22.21 -11.70
N LEU A 157 11.71 -21.79 -12.04
CA LEU A 157 12.11 -20.40 -12.22
C LEU A 157 11.34 -19.73 -13.35
N SER A 158 11.21 -20.41 -14.49
CA SER A 158 10.37 -19.94 -15.61
C SER A 158 8.90 -19.76 -15.18
N SER A 159 8.32 -20.73 -14.46
CA SER A 159 6.95 -20.63 -13.92
C SER A 159 6.79 -19.48 -12.92
N MET A 160 7.78 -19.23 -12.05
CA MET A 160 7.78 -18.10 -11.13
C MET A 160 7.88 -16.76 -11.85
N LEU A 161 8.72 -16.67 -12.89
CA LEU A 161 8.85 -15.46 -13.71
C LEU A 161 7.54 -15.14 -14.45
N CYS A 162 6.87 -16.16 -15.00
CA CYS A 162 5.55 -15.99 -15.62
C CYS A 162 4.48 -15.55 -14.60
N LYS A 163 4.49 -16.07 -13.37
CA LYS A 163 3.57 -15.62 -12.31
C LYS A 163 3.78 -14.15 -11.97
N ILE A 164 5.03 -13.74 -11.75
CA ILE A 164 5.41 -12.33 -11.52
C ILE A 164 4.96 -11.46 -12.70
N GLY A 165 5.18 -11.90 -13.94
CA GLY A 165 4.70 -11.19 -15.14
C GLY A 165 3.17 -11.00 -15.17
N HIS A 166 2.40 -12.02 -14.81
CA HIS A 166 0.94 -11.91 -14.71
C HIS A 166 0.50 -10.99 -13.57
N GLU A 167 1.12 -11.07 -12.39
CA GLU A 167 0.83 -10.19 -11.25
C GLU A 167 1.14 -8.73 -11.59
N VAL A 168 2.23 -8.46 -12.30
CA VAL A 168 2.60 -7.13 -12.81
C VAL A 168 1.55 -6.55 -13.77
N VAL A 169 1.02 -7.36 -14.70
CA VAL A 169 -0.06 -6.94 -15.60
C VAL A 169 -1.35 -6.66 -14.82
N LEU A 170 -1.72 -7.54 -13.87
CA LEU A 170 -2.91 -7.36 -13.03
C LEU A 170 -2.82 -6.10 -12.16
N LEU A 171 -1.64 -5.77 -11.62
CA LEU A 171 -1.39 -4.52 -10.88
C LEU A 171 -1.55 -3.29 -11.76
N ASN A 172 -1.01 -3.31 -12.99
CA ASN A 172 -1.21 -2.23 -13.97
C ASN A 172 -2.70 -2.01 -14.28
N ASP A 173 -3.47 -3.09 -14.49
CA ASP A 173 -4.91 -2.99 -14.78
C ASP A 173 -5.74 -2.49 -13.58
N LEU A 174 -5.32 -2.82 -12.36
CA LEU A 174 -5.91 -2.27 -11.13
C LEU A 174 -5.58 -0.77 -10.97
N LEU A 175 -4.35 -0.34 -11.29
CA LEU A 175 -3.96 1.07 -11.29
C LEU A 175 -4.73 1.89 -12.33
N ASN A 176 -4.98 1.33 -13.52
CA ASN A 176 -5.78 1.97 -14.57
C ASN A 176 -7.25 2.13 -14.14
N LYS A 177 -7.82 1.11 -13.47
CA LYS A 177 -9.17 1.20 -12.87
C LYS A 177 -9.23 2.28 -11.80
N LEU A 178 -8.28 2.29 -10.86
CA LEU A 178 -8.18 3.30 -9.79
C LEU A 178 -8.08 4.73 -10.34
N GLU A 179 -7.32 4.95 -11.41
CA GLU A 179 -7.26 6.24 -12.10
C GLU A 179 -8.61 6.65 -12.67
N SER A 180 -9.35 5.73 -13.31
CA SER A 180 -10.68 6.02 -13.86
C SER A 180 -11.69 6.39 -12.76
N GLU A 181 -11.61 5.76 -11.59
CA GLU A 181 -12.43 6.09 -10.41
C GLU A 181 -12.08 7.47 -9.83
N VAL A 182 -10.80 7.80 -9.70
CA VAL A 182 -10.35 9.12 -9.24
C VAL A 182 -10.80 10.23 -10.20
N GLN A 183 -10.75 9.99 -11.52
CA GLN A 183 -11.26 10.93 -12.52
C GLN A 183 -12.79 11.09 -12.45
N GLN A 184 -13.55 10.03 -12.12
CA GLN A 184 -15.00 10.13 -11.90
C GLN A 184 -15.32 10.94 -10.64
N GLN A 185 -14.63 10.68 -9.53
CA GLN A 185 -14.80 11.42 -8.27
C GLN A 185 -14.49 12.92 -8.45
N GLU A 186 -13.48 13.27 -9.23
CA GLU A 186 -13.15 14.66 -9.55
C GLU A 186 -14.23 15.35 -10.39
N LYS A 187 -14.80 14.67 -11.39
CA LYS A 187 -15.95 15.18 -12.17
C LYS A 187 -17.17 15.42 -11.27
N LEU A 188 -17.51 14.47 -10.40
CA LEU A 188 -18.60 14.58 -9.43
C LEU A 188 -18.38 15.74 -8.43
N LYS A 189 -17.16 15.91 -7.93
CA LYS A 189 -16.76 17.03 -7.06
C LYS A 189 -16.96 18.39 -7.73
N ASN A 190 -16.62 18.50 -9.02
CA ASN A 190 -16.81 19.74 -9.78
C ASN A 190 -18.30 20.06 -10.00
N LEU A 191 -19.10 19.06 -10.40
CA LEU A 191 -20.57 19.21 -10.54
C LEU A 191 -21.24 19.61 -9.21
N LEU A 192 -20.82 19.01 -8.08
CA LEU A 192 -21.32 19.37 -6.75
C LEU A 192 -20.99 20.83 -6.41
N LYS A 193 -19.79 21.30 -6.75
CA LYS A 193 -19.35 22.69 -6.55
C LYS A 193 -20.12 23.69 -7.42
N GLU A 194 -20.56 23.30 -8.61
CA GLU A 194 -21.45 24.10 -9.46
C GLU A 194 -22.88 24.16 -8.93
N LEU A 195 -23.42 23.01 -8.48
CA LEU A 195 -24.73 22.93 -7.82
C LEU A 195 -24.77 23.79 -6.54
N GLN A 196 -23.72 23.74 -5.72
CA GLN A 196 -23.56 24.60 -4.53
C GLN A 196 -23.64 26.09 -4.93
N LYS A 197 -22.79 26.54 -5.88
CA LYS A 197 -22.83 27.91 -6.42
C LYS A 197 -24.20 28.30 -7.02
N SER A 198 -25.00 27.35 -7.49
CA SER A 198 -26.36 27.60 -7.97
C SER A 198 -27.37 27.79 -6.83
N ALA A 199 -27.15 27.12 -5.69
CA ALA A 199 -28.00 27.20 -4.51
C ALA A 199 -27.71 28.48 -3.73
N GLU A 200 -26.44 28.84 -3.56
CA GLU A 200 -26.00 30.10 -2.96
C GLU A 200 -26.58 31.31 -3.70
N ARG A 201 -26.55 31.31 -5.04
CA ARG A 201 -27.19 32.36 -5.86
C ARG A 201 -28.70 32.46 -5.59
N ARG A 202 -29.43 31.35 -5.68
CA ARG A 202 -30.89 31.32 -5.41
C ARG A 202 -31.25 31.71 -3.97
N GLN A 203 -30.38 31.41 -3.00
CA GLN A 203 -30.56 31.83 -1.62
C GLN A 203 -30.39 33.35 -1.47
N ASN A 204 -29.35 33.93 -2.09
CA ASN A 204 -29.12 35.37 -2.08
C ASN A 204 -30.23 36.13 -2.84
N GLU A 205 -30.70 35.59 -3.96
CA GLU A 205 -31.87 36.09 -4.71
C GLU A 205 -33.13 36.09 -3.84
N ALA A 206 -33.40 35.00 -3.11
CA ALA A 206 -34.53 34.91 -2.20
C ALA A 206 -34.41 35.88 -1.00
N GLN A 207 -33.21 36.03 -0.42
CA GLN A 207 -32.95 37.02 0.65
C GLN A 207 -33.21 38.44 0.16
N HIS A 208 -32.66 38.82 -0.99
CA HIS A 208 -32.90 40.12 -1.60
C HIS A 208 -34.39 40.39 -1.87
N LEU A 209 -35.15 39.37 -2.32
CA LEU A 209 -36.60 39.47 -2.49
C LEU A 209 -37.35 39.63 -1.16
N CYS A 210 -36.89 38.98 -0.08
CA CYS A 210 -37.46 39.14 1.27
C CYS A 210 -37.14 40.50 1.91
N GLU A 211 -35.98 41.07 1.61
CA GLU A 211 -35.55 42.39 2.10
C GLU A 211 -36.25 43.55 1.38
N ASN A 212 -36.62 43.37 0.11
CA ASN A 212 -37.21 44.40 -0.74
C ASN A 212 -38.74 44.25 -0.94
N ILE A 213 -39.46 43.65 0.01
CA ILE A 213 -40.93 43.48 -0.06
C ILE A 213 -41.63 44.86 0.05
N PRO A 214 -42.45 45.29 -0.95
CA PRO A 214 -43.18 46.54 -0.88
C PRO A 214 -44.22 46.57 0.27
N LEU A 215 -44.23 47.67 1.03
CA LEU A 215 -45.06 47.84 2.24
C LEU A 215 -46.58 47.80 2.00
N TYR A 216 -47.03 47.88 0.75
CA TYR A 216 -48.44 47.95 0.33
C TYR A 216 -49.04 46.58 -0.08
N LEU A 217 -48.28 45.49 0.01
CA LEU A 217 -48.82 44.15 -0.23
C LEU A 217 -49.83 43.75 0.86
N PRO A 218 -50.96 43.10 0.51
CA PRO A 218 -51.90 42.56 1.49
C PRO A 218 -51.19 41.54 2.40
N LYS A 219 -50.95 41.93 3.66
CA LYS A 219 -50.31 41.05 4.65
C LYS A 219 -51.24 39.86 4.91
N PRO A 220 -50.76 38.59 4.79
CA PRO A 220 -51.52 37.44 5.24
C PRO A 220 -51.96 37.63 6.69
N THR A 221 -53.24 37.40 6.97
CA THR A 221 -53.85 37.68 8.28
C THR A 221 -53.13 36.90 9.39
N GLN A 222 -52.88 37.55 10.52
CA GLN A 222 -51.91 37.08 11.52
C GLN A 222 -52.30 35.74 12.17
N SER A 223 -51.77 34.65 11.62
CA SER A 223 -51.54 33.37 12.28
C SER A 223 -50.30 32.72 11.63
N CYS A 224 -49.23 32.33 12.32
CA CYS A 224 -48.97 32.34 13.77
C CYS A 224 -47.49 32.72 14.06
N THR A 225 -47.23 33.57 15.06
CA THR A 225 -45.90 33.63 15.70
C THR A 225 -45.99 33.83 17.22
N THR A 226 -46.27 32.74 17.92
CA THR A 226 -45.80 32.47 19.29
C THR A 226 -45.90 30.96 19.46
N GLY A 227 -44.88 30.24 18.98
CA GLY A 227 -44.94 28.79 18.78
C GLY A 227 -45.23 28.04 20.09
N PRO A 228 -46.16 27.08 20.07
CA PRO A 228 -45.72 25.71 19.77
C PRO A 228 -46.70 24.84 18.95
N THR A 229 -46.21 23.65 18.56
CA THR A 229 -46.95 22.39 18.30
C THR A 229 -48.40 22.41 17.80
N VAL A 230 -48.66 21.84 16.61
CA VAL A 230 -49.99 21.35 16.20
C VAL A 230 -49.92 19.94 15.59
N LYS A 231 -50.79 19.05 16.08
CA LYS A 231 -51.42 17.96 15.33
C LYS A 231 -52.92 18.23 15.31
N CYS A 232 -53.58 17.95 14.19
CA CYS A 232 -54.99 17.55 14.02
C CYS A 232 -55.20 17.38 12.49
N GLU A 233 -55.95 16.43 11.90
CA GLU A 233 -57.22 15.75 12.26
C GLU A 233 -58.41 16.75 12.25
N GLU A 234 -59.44 16.67 11.40
CA GLU A 234 -59.73 15.77 10.26
C GLU A 234 -60.92 16.35 9.42
N GLN A 235 -61.33 15.68 8.32
CA GLN A 235 -62.64 15.79 7.61
C GLN A 235 -62.88 17.05 6.73
N THR A 236 -63.58 17.01 5.58
CA THR A 236 -64.21 15.90 4.81
C THR A 236 -64.40 16.27 3.32
N LYS A 237 -64.42 15.26 2.41
CA LYS A 237 -65.21 15.16 1.13
C LYS A 237 -65.03 16.30 0.08
N VAL A 238 -64.79 16.09 -1.22
CA VAL A 238 -64.63 14.95 -2.16
C VAL A 238 -63.53 15.43 -3.18
N ALA A 239 -62.85 14.68 -4.06
CA ALA A 239 -63.08 13.37 -4.68
C ALA A 239 -61.74 12.66 -5.01
N GLU A 240 -61.72 11.79 -6.03
CA GLU A 240 -60.55 11.07 -6.55
C GLU A 240 -60.75 10.82 -8.09
N PRO A 241 -59.73 10.45 -8.90
CA PRO A 241 -58.91 9.24 -8.67
C PRO A 241 -57.39 9.31 -9.00
N LYS A 242 -56.56 8.76 -8.10
CA LYS A 242 -55.33 7.97 -8.35
C LYS A 242 -54.15 8.64 -9.10
N ARG A 243 -52.86 8.51 -8.71
CA ARG A 243 -52.10 7.84 -7.63
C ARG A 243 -50.63 8.38 -7.72
N ALA A 244 -49.76 8.40 -6.71
CA ALA A 244 -49.89 8.20 -5.25
C ALA A 244 -48.60 8.63 -4.48
N LYS A 245 -48.77 8.87 -3.17
CA LYS A 245 -47.76 8.89 -2.08
C LYS A 245 -46.83 10.11 -1.92
N LYS A 246 -46.50 10.34 -0.65
CA LYS A 246 -46.00 11.58 0.00
C LYS A 246 -44.48 11.54 0.27
N PRO A 247 -43.83 12.68 0.59
CA PRO A 247 -42.37 12.78 0.76
C PRO A 247 -41.81 12.08 2.02
N THR A 248 -40.49 11.93 2.03
CA THR A 248 -39.68 11.23 3.04
C THR A 248 -39.63 11.91 4.40
N THR A 249 -39.63 11.10 5.47
CA THR A 249 -39.40 11.55 6.85
C THR A 249 -37.92 11.84 7.08
N GLU A 250 -37.60 13.00 7.65
CA GLU A 250 -36.24 13.35 8.07
C GLU A 250 -35.80 12.44 9.23
N SER A 251 -34.85 11.55 8.97
CA SER A 251 -34.21 10.73 9.99
C SER A 251 -33.17 11.54 10.76
N ARG A 252 -33.36 11.68 12.08
CA ARG A 252 -32.34 12.27 12.97
C ARG A 252 -31.03 11.47 12.82
N PRO A 253 -29.86 12.12 12.70
CA PRO A 253 -28.60 11.42 12.53
C PRO A 253 -28.28 10.61 13.80
N ILE A 254 -28.14 9.30 13.62
CA ILE A 254 -27.66 8.38 14.66
C ILE A 254 -26.14 8.46 14.67
N LYS A 255 -25.54 8.56 15.86
CA LYS A 255 -24.08 8.59 16.00
C LYS A 255 -23.52 7.17 15.98
N GLU A 256 -22.54 6.94 15.09
CA GLU A 256 -21.83 5.68 14.94
C GLU A 256 -20.35 5.87 15.29
N ALA A 257 -19.70 4.85 15.86
CA ALA A 257 -18.27 4.88 16.12
C ALA A 257 -17.50 4.85 14.79
N PRO A 258 -16.54 5.75 14.55
CA PRO A 258 -15.62 5.63 13.42
C PRO A 258 -14.86 4.30 13.51
N LEU A 259 -14.65 3.63 12.38
CA LEU A 259 -13.75 2.49 12.30
C LEU A 259 -12.33 2.89 12.76
N ILE A 260 -11.57 1.93 13.26
CA ILE A 260 -10.15 2.12 13.61
C ILE A 260 -9.34 2.07 12.31
N THR A 261 -8.46 3.05 12.09
CA THR A 261 -7.57 3.10 10.91
C THR A 261 -6.37 2.16 11.08
N ALA A 262 -5.65 1.86 9.98
CA ALA A 262 -4.44 1.06 10.05
C ALA A 262 -3.35 1.72 10.93
N GLU A 263 -3.23 3.04 10.87
CA GLU A 263 -2.30 3.84 11.70
C GLU A 263 -2.66 3.75 13.18
N GLU A 264 -3.95 3.91 13.52
CA GLU A 264 -4.43 3.74 14.89
C GLU A 264 -4.21 2.31 15.38
N PHE A 265 -4.52 1.29 14.58
CA PHE A 265 -4.28 -0.11 14.92
C PHE A 265 -2.79 -0.40 15.17
N GLU A 266 -1.88 0.18 14.38
CA GLU A 266 -0.45 -0.02 14.65
C GLU A 266 0.02 0.68 15.93
N SER A 267 -0.55 1.84 16.27
CA SER A 267 -0.28 2.52 17.54
C SER A 267 -0.69 1.75 18.80
N VAL A 268 -1.66 0.81 18.69
CA VAL A 268 -2.11 0.00 19.85
C VAL A 268 -0.97 -0.86 20.38
N PRO A 269 -0.66 -0.84 21.70
CA PRO A 269 0.39 -1.67 22.28
C PRO A 269 0.23 -3.17 22.01
N ALA A 270 1.32 -3.85 21.70
CA ALA A 270 1.32 -5.27 21.32
C ALA A 270 0.68 -6.20 22.37
N TYR A 271 0.82 -5.88 23.67
CA TYR A 271 0.19 -6.65 24.76
C TYR A 271 -1.35 -6.51 24.79
N MET A 272 -1.91 -5.43 24.22
CA MET A 272 -3.35 -5.25 24.04
C MET A 272 -3.83 -5.95 22.76
N LYS A 273 -3.08 -5.82 21.65
CA LYS A 273 -3.38 -6.52 20.38
C LYS A 273 -3.37 -8.04 20.56
N GLY A 274 -2.32 -8.59 21.17
CA GLY A 274 -2.16 -10.03 21.43
C GLY A 274 -2.13 -10.85 20.14
N ARG A 275 -3.29 -11.41 19.75
CA ARG A 275 -3.51 -12.13 18.47
C ARG A 275 -4.74 -11.62 17.69
N LEU A 276 -5.26 -10.44 18.05
CA LEU A 276 -6.41 -9.81 17.39
C LEU A 276 -5.96 -9.14 16.09
N THR A 277 -6.69 -9.37 15.01
CA THR A 277 -6.41 -8.72 13.71
C THR A 277 -7.24 -7.45 13.53
N TYR A 278 -6.75 -6.53 12.70
CA TYR A 278 -7.45 -5.32 12.27
C TYR A 278 -8.92 -5.59 11.86
N ASN A 279 -9.13 -6.62 11.03
CA ASN A 279 -10.44 -7.02 10.54
C ASN A 279 -11.38 -7.50 11.66
N GLN A 280 -10.88 -8.25 12.65
CA GLN A 280 -11.68 -8.72 13.79
C GLN A 280 -12.15 -7.56 14.67
N ILE A 281 -11.27 -6.58 14.91
CA ILE A 281 -11.59 -5.40 15.71
C ILE A 281 -12.64 -4.55 14.99
N ASN A 282 -12.44 -4.25 13.70
CA ASN A 282 -13.39 -3.43 12.94
C ASN A 282 -14.73 -4.15 12.68
N ALA A 283 -14.78 -5.49 12.60
CA ALA A 283 -16.04 -6.24 12.59
C ALA A 283 -16.86 -6.02 13.87
N VAL A 284 -16.21 -6.04 15.05
CA VAL A 284 -16.87 -5.73 16.33
C VAL A 284 -17.35 -4.27 16.39
N VAL A 285 -16.61 -3.31 15.80
CA VAL A 285 -17.11 -1.92 15.67
C VAL A 285 -18.34 -1.85 14.78
N GLN A 286 -18.37 -2.59 13.66
CA GLN A 286 -19.54 -2.64 12.77
C GLN A 286 -20.77 -3.27 13.43
N ASP A 287 -20.61 -4.35 14.20
CA ASP A 287 -21.71 -4.95 14.98
C ASP A 287 -22.19 -4.00 16.10
N LEU A 288 -21.29 -3.31 16.80
CA LEU A 288 -21.68 -2.29 17.79
C LEU A 288 -22.47 -1.14 17.14
N ASN A 289 -22.00 -0.61 16.01
CA ASN A 289 -22.73 0.42 15.26
C ASN A 289 -24.10 -0.10 14.79
N LYS A 290 -24.19 -1.34 14.31
CA LYS A 290 -25.45 -1.99 13.91
C LYS A 290 -26.42 -2.12 15.08
N ALA A 291 -25.95 -2.45 16.30
CA ALA A 291 -26.78 -2.47 17.49
C ALA A 291 -27.30 -1.08 17.88
N VAL A 292 -26.44 -0.06 17.82
CA VAL A 292 -26.80 1.34 18.10
C VAL A 292 -27.82 1.84 17.07
N VAL A 293 -27.56 1.61 15.79
CA VAL A 293 -28.47 1.95 14.70
C VAL A 293 -29.81 1.22 14.83
N GLY A 294 -29.83 -0.04 15.27
CA GLY A 294 -31.05 -0.78 15.61
C GLY A 294 -31.85 -0.12 16.73
N LYS A 295 -31.22 0.10 17.89
CA LYS A 295 -31.82 0.73 19.08
C LYS A 295 -32.37 2.13 18.79
N TYR A 296 -31.59 2.98 18.14
CA TYR A 296 -31.98 4.38 17.91
C TYR A 296 -32.94 4.56 16.72
N LYS A 297 -32.96 3.64 15.73
CA LYS A 297 -34.09 3.56 14.77
C LYS A 297 -35.42 3.29 15.48
N ILE A 298 -35.43 2.40 16.48
CA ILE A 298 -36.61 2.12 17.30
C ILE A 298 -36.99 3.32 18.17
N LEU A 299 -36.03 3.96 18.85
CA LEU A 299 -36.30 5.17 19.67
C LEU A 299 -36.79 6.38 18.85
N HIS A 300 -36.47 6.44 17.55
CA HIS A 300 -36.93 7.52 16.65
C HIS A 300 -38.19 7.16 15.85
N GLN A 301 -38.67 5.92 15.91
CA GLN A 301 -39.91 5.50 15.25
C GLN A 301 -41.14 5.97 16.06
N PRO A 302 -42.21 6.48 15.41
CA PRO A 302 -43.42 6.87 16.13
C PRO A 302 -44.18 5.65 16.67
N LEU A 303 -44.51 5.66 17.98
CA LEU A 303 -45.21 4.59 18.71
C LEU A 303 -46.44 3.98 18.01
N LYS A 304 -47.21 4.79 17.26
CA LYS A 304 -48.37 4.33 16.47
C LYS A 304 -47.99 3.32 15.35
N SER A 305 -46.73 3.30 14.92
CA SER A 305 -46.20 2.43 13.84
C SER A 305 -45.65 1.09 14.33
N MET A 306 -45.56 0.87 15.65
CA MET A 306 -44.70 -0.17 16.25
C MET A 306 -45.55 -1.35 16.74
N ASN A 307 -45.08 -2.58 16.48
CA ASN A 307 -45.71 -3.80 16.99
C ASN A 307 -45.49 -3.97 18.51
N ALA A 308 -46.18 -4.92 19.14
CA ALA A 308 -46.13 -5.13 20.59
C ALA A 308 -44.75 -5.51 21.13
N ALA A 309 -43.94 -6.29 20.38
CA ALA A 309 -42.60 -6.69 20.80
C ALA A 309 -41.61 -5.51 20.74
N VAL A 310 -41.60 -4.78 19.63
CA VAL A 310 -40.77 -3.57 19.45
C VAL A 310 -41.17 -2.46 20.42
N ARG A 311 -42.45 -2.40 20.83
CA ARG A 311 -42.90 -1.49 21.89
C ARG A 311 -42.37 -1.88 23.28
N LYS A 312 -42.24 -3.18 23.60
CA LYS A 312 -41.55 -3.63 24.82
C LYS A 312 -40.07 -3.21 24.82
N LEU A 313 -39.38 -3.37 23.68
CA LEU A 313 -37.99 -2.88 23.53
C LEU A 313 -37.89 -1.36 23.74
N TYR A 314 -38.81 -0.59 23.15
CA TYR A 314 -38.85 0.87 23.33
C TYR A 314 -38.99 1.28 24.81
N HIS A 315 -39.86 0.61 25.59
CA HIS A 315 -39.97 0.88 27.03
C HIS A 315 -38.69 0.46 27.80
N ARG A 316 -38.12 -0.72 27.50
CA ARG A 316 -36.84 -1.17 28.07
C ARG A 316 -35.73 -0.12 27.86
N PHE A 317 -35.62 0.44 26.66
CA PHE A 317 -34.60 1.44 26.34
C PHE A 317 -34.75 2.74 27.15
N LEU A 318 -35.98 3.15 27.49
CA LEU A 318 -36.24 4.32 28.33
C LEU A 318 -35.95 4.03 29.81
N GLU A 319 -36.29 2.84 30.29
CA GLU A 319 -35.95 2.35 31.65
C GLU A 319 -34.44 2.19 31.85
N GLU A 320 -33.70 1.93 30.76
CA GLU A 320 -32.24 1.87 30.76
C GLU A 320 -31.56 3.25 30.81
N GLU A 321 -32.22 4.37 30.52
CA GLU A 321 -31.58 5.69 30.49
C GLU A 321 -31.11 6.16 31.88
N THR A 322 -30.01 6.91 31.92
CA THR A 322 -29.42 7.49 33.13
C THR A 322 -28.99 8.93 32.90
N LYS A 323 -28.76 9.68 33.98
CA LYS A 323 -28.25 11.06 33.91
C LYS A 323 -26.97 11.16 33.09
N ASP A 324 -26.09 10.16 33.22
CA ASP A 324 -24.76 10.10 32.58
C ASP A 324 -24.79 9.62 31.12
N THR A 325 -25.95 9.18 30.63
CA THR A 325 -26.17 8.79 29.22
C THR A 325 -27.18 9.67 28.49
N LYS A 326 -27.69 10.72 29.14
CA LYS A 326 -28.71 11.61 28.56
C LYS A 326 -28.13 12.41 27.38
N GLY A 327 -28.61 12.14 26.17
CA GLY A 327 -28.14 12.77 24.93
C GLY A 327 -26.91 12.10 24.30
N GLU A 328 -26.43 11.00 24.88
CA GLU A 328 -25.34 10.19 24.32
C GLU A 328 -25.92 8.89 23.71
N PHE A 329 -25.23 8.33 22.71
CA PHE A 329 -25.65 7.09 22.05
C PHE A 329 -25.04 5.88 22.76
N PHE A 330 -25.85 4.97 23.30
CA PHE A 330 -25.36 3.81 24.06
C PHE A 330 -26.12 2.52 23.79
N VAL A 331 -25.43 1.38 23.91
CA VAL A 331 -26.01 0.04 23.90
C VAL A 331 -25.66 -0.75 25.17
N VAL A 332 -26.52 -1.69 25.51
CA VAL A 332 -26.39 -2.65 26.60
C VAL A 332 -26.11 -4.03 25.98
N GLU A 333 -25.56 -4.97 26.76
CA GLU A 333 -25.38 -6.37 26.33
C GLU A 333 -26.63 -6.99 25.68
N ALA A 334 -27.81 -6.74 26.25
CA ALA A 334 -29.09 -7.20 25.71
C ALA A 334 -29.44 -6.60 24.33
N ASP A 335 -28.92 -5.41 23.97
CA ASP A 335 -29.12 -4.82 22.64
C ASP A 335 -28.16 -5.43 21.61
N ILE A 336 -26.93 -5.73 22.04
CA ILE A 336 -25.93 -6.40 21.21
C ILE A 336 -26.45 -7.79 20.83
N GLN A 337 -27.00 -8.54 21.79
CA GLN A 337 -27.59 -9.87 21.54
C GLN A 337 -28.90 -9.83 20.71
N GLU A 338 -29.68 -8.74 20.77
CA GLU A 338 -30.92 -8.57 19.99
C GLU A 338 -30.64 -8.21 18.51
N PHE A 339 -29.68 -7.32 18.25
CA PHE A 339 -29.45 -6.74 16.92
C PHE A 339 -28.26 -7.35 16.15
N THR A 340 -27.46 -8.20 16.79
CA THR A 340 -26.24 -8.78 16.20
C THR A 340 -26.10 -10.26 16.56
N GLN A 341 -25.10 -10.94 16.00
CA GLN A 341 -24.72 -12.30 16.40
C GLN A 341 -23.52 -12.31 17.38
N LEU A 342 -23.09 -11.13 17.83
CA LEU A 342 -21.92 -10.93 18.67
C LEU A 342 -22.21 -11.35 20.12
N LYS A 343 -21.36 -12.21 20.67
CA LYS A 343 -21.45 -12.67 22.06
C LYS A 343 -20.53 -11.83 22.95
N VAL A 344 -21.01 -11.46 24.14
CA VAL A 344 -20.28 -10.64 25.13
C VAL A 344 -19.30 -11.51 25.93
N ASP A 345 -18.32 -12.08 25.22
CA ASP A 345 -17.39 -13.11 25.71
C ASP A 345 -15.99 -12.54 26.06
N LYS A 346 -15.02 -13.43 26.36
CA LYS A 346 -13.62 -13.05 26.61
C LYS A 346 -12.88 -12.52 25.36
N HIS A 347 -13.34 -12.78 24.14
CA HIS A 347 -12.85 -12.10 22.93
C HIS A 347 -13.40 -10.67 22.85
N PHE A 348 -14.71 -10.48 22.97
CA PHE A 348 -15.36 -9.16 22.96
C PHE A 348 -14.76 -8.20 24.00
N HIS A 349 -14.56 -8.65 25.25
CA HIS A 349 -13.94 -7.82 26.29
C HIS A 349 -12.49 -7.41 25.99
N ARG A 350 -11.71 -8.24 25.26
CA ARG A 350 -10.37 -7.85 24.80
C ARG A 350 -10.43 -6.80 23.70
N VAL A 351 -11.38 -6.94 22.77
CA VAL A 351 -11.61 -5.93 21.73
C VAL A 351 -12.09 -4.61 22.34
N LEU A 352 -13.02 -4.62 23.31
CA LEU A 352 -13.47 -3.44 24.05
C LEU A 352 -12.30 -2.66 24.69
N ASN A 353 -11.30 -3.35 25.26
CA ASN A 353 -10.13 -2.67 25.82
C ASN A 353 -9.34 -1.88 24.75
N ILE A 354 -9.27 -2.38 23.52
CA ILE A 354 -8.70 -1.65 22.38
C ILE A 354 -9.63 -0.51 21.95
N LEU A 355 -10.94 -0.74 21.84
CA LEU A 355 -11.91 0.32 21.47
C LEU A 355 -11.91 1.49 22.49
N ARG A 356 -11.68 1.20 23.77
CA ARG A 356 -11.48 2.19 24.83
C ARG A 356 -10.15 2.95 24.69
N HIS A 357 -9.07 2.27 24.26
CA HIS A 357 -7.77 2.91 23.98
C HIS A 357 -7.86 3.85 22.77
N CYS A 358 -8.47 3.40 21.67
CA CYS A 358 -8.79 4.20 20.48
C CYS A 358 -9.99 5.16 20.69
N GLN A 359 -10.43 5.34 21.94
CA GLN A 359 -11.46 6.27 22.42
C GLN A 359 -12.87 6.14 21.81
N ARG A 360 -13.15 5.07 21.05
CA ARG A 360 -14.42 4.82 20.34
C ARG A 360 -15.60 4.45 21.26
N VAL A 361 -15.30 3.83 22.41
CA VAL A 361 -16.30 3.36 23.37
C VAL A 361 -15.93 3.77 24.79
N ARG A 362 -16.92 4.20 25.58
CA ARG A 362 -16.83 4.46 27.02
C ARG A 362 -17.82 3.57 27.77
N GLU A 363 -17.35 2.80 28.75
CA GLU A 363 -18.23 2.12 29.69
C GLU A 363 -18.80 3.12 30.71
N VAL A 364 -20.12 3.08 30.92
CA VAL A 364 -20.82 3.70 32.05
C VAL A 364 -21.51 2.60 32.84
N ARG A 365 -21.20 2.49 34.14
CA ARG A 365 -21.67 1.40 35.02
C ARG A 365 -22.64 1.97 36.04
N GLY A 366 -23.88 1.49 36.07
CA GLY A 366 -24.92 2.00 36.97
C GLY A 366 -26.12 1.06 37.07
N SER A 367 -26.70 0.94 38.26
CA SER A 367 -27.85 0.04 38.55
C SER A 367 -27.60 -1.43 38.16
N ARG A 368 -26.40 -1.94 38.45
CA ARG A 368 -25.90 -3.29 38.03
C ARG A 368 -25.80 -3.51 36.52
N LEU A 369 -26.03 -2.49 35.69
CA LEU A 369 -25.99 -2.57 34.24
C LEU A 369 -24.75 -1.84 33.67
N VAL A 370 -24.14 -2.43 32.64
CA VAL A 370 -23.05 -1.82 31.87
C VAL A 370 -23.62 -1.25 30.57
N ARG A 371 -23.35 0.04 30.33
CA ARG A 371 -23.74 0.77 29.13
C ARG A 371 -22.49 1.12 28.33
N TYR A 372 -22.43 0.66 27.08
CA TYR A 372 -21.36 0.95 26.15
C TYR A 372 -21.75 2.19 25.34
N VAL A 373 -21.20 3.34 25.72
CA VAL A 373 -21.45 4.64 25.08
C VAL A 373 -20.51 4.83 23.91
N ILE A 374 -21.05 5.20 22.75
CA ILE A 374 -20.36 5.46 21.49
C ILE A 374 -19.86 6.89 21.41
N ARG A 375 -18.63 7.08 20.93
CA ARG A 375 -17.94 8.38 20.84
C ARG A 375 -17.66 8.85 19.43
#